data_AF-A0A2N3T5L0-F1
#
_entry.id   AF-A0A2N3T5L0-F1
#
_cell.length_a   1.000
_cell.length_b   1.000
_cell.length_c   1.000
_cell.angle_alpha   90.00
_cell.angle_beta   90.00
_cell.angle_gamma   90.00
#
_symmetry.space_group_name_H-M   'P 1'
#
loop_
_entity.id
_entity.type
_entity.pdbx_description
1 polymer ?
#
loop_
_entity_poly.entity_id
_entity_poly.type
_entity_poly.pdbx_seq_one_letter_code
_entity_poly.pdbx_strand_id
1 'polypeptide(L)'
;MVRRDFISISALGVIGVSLSSFSMLQSEFSKDDLMGKSNPSLFGDGYKLRKDAYEAFLKMKTEALKSGFKIKVVSSYRNYAHQNRIWERKYKKFTTQGLSPIKAIQKIIEYSTIPGTSRHHWGTDLDIVDGNAPQPKGLLLAENFEGDGPFCKFKEWMDKHANSFGFYLVYTNKENRKGFKYEPWHYSYAPLSIPMLKAYQKLDIAKELKKVNLLGSNFFSEDFIKQYITENISDINPELL
;
A
#
# COMPACT_ATOMS: atom_id res chain seq x y z
N MET A 1 -37.38 -64.29 -6.98
CA MET A 1 -38.64 -63.57 -6.79
C MET A 1 -38.69 -63.10 -5.35
N VAL A 2 -38.92 -61.79 -5.12
CA VAL A 2 -39.17 -61.10 -3.82
C VAL A 2 -37.95 -60.95 -2.87
N ARG A 3 -37.22 -59.82 -2.83
CA ARG A 3 -37.42 -58.51 -2.16
C ARG A 3 -37.24 -58.49 -0.62
N ARG A 4 -36.23 -57.70 -0.18
CA ARG A 4 -36.22 -56.70 0.94
C ARG A 4 -36.22 -57.22 2.39
N ASP A 5 -35.53 -56.66 3.40
CA ASP A 5 -34.86 -55.35 3.60
C ASP A 5 -33.81 -55.40 4.76
N PHE A 6 -32.97 -54.36 4.75
CA PHE A 6 -32.02 -53.75 5.71
C PHE A 6 -32.22 -53.98 7.22
N ILE A 7 -31.20 -53.95 8.10
CA ILE A 7 -30.41 -52.77 8.54
C ILE A 7 -29.00 -53.18 8.99
N SER A 8 -27.97 -52.54 8.43
CA SER A 8 -26.59 -52.53 8.95
C SER A 8 -26.43 -51.25 9.79
N ILE A 9 -26.22 -51.40 11.10
CA ILE A 9 -25.73 -50.33 11.97
C ILE A 9 -24.20 -50.37 11.87
N SER A 10 -23.63 -49.52 11.02
CA SER A 10 -22.21 -49.20 11.09
C SER A 10 -22.10 -47.80 11.67
N ALA A 11 -21.63 -47.74 12.91
CA ALA A 11 -21.37 -46.50 13.64
C ALA A 11 -20.33 -45.67 12.86
N LEU A 12 -20.77 -44.55 12.30
CA LEU A 12 -19.86 -43.49 11.86
C LEU A 12 -19.22 -42.87 13.11
N GLY A 13 -17.94 -43.15 13.31
CA GLY A 13 -17.10 -42.36 14.19
C GLY A 13 -17.03 -40.93 13.65
N VAL A 14 -17.81 -40.03 14.25
CA VAL A 14 -17.62 -38.60 14.10
C VAL A 14 -16.32 -38.27 14.80
N ILE A 15 -15.23 -38.18 14.04
CA ILE A 15 -14.03 -37.47 14.49
C ILE A 15 -14.48 -36.00 14.55
N GLY A 16 -14.90 -35.59 15.75
CA GLY A 16 -15.09 -34.20 16.08
C GLY A 16 -13.76 -33.50 15.91
N VAL A 17 -13.58 -32.83 14.78
CA VAL A 17 -12.52 -31.84 14.63
C VAL A 17 -12.87 -30.74 15.62
N SER A 18 -12.20 -30.76 16.76
CA SER A 18 -12.34 -29.76 17.81
C SER A 18 -12.13 -28.38 17.19
N LEU A 19 -13.15 -27.52 17.27
CA LEU A 19 -13.16 -26.10 16.90
C LEU A 19 -12.22 -25.23 17.77
N SER A 20 -11.10 -25.80 18.21
CA SER A 20 -10.19 -25.22 19.21
C SER A 20 -8.89 -24.67 18.61
N SER A 21 -8.85 -24.37 17.31
CA SER A 21 -7.80 -23.55 16.71
C SER A 21 -8.09 -22.04 16.81
N PHE A 22 -9.13 -21.64 17.53
CA PHE A 22 -9.47 -20.25 17.84
C PHE A 22 -8.65 -19.67 19.01
N SER A 23 -7.35 -19.96 19.05
CA SER A 23 -6.40 -19.40 20.01
C SER A 23 -5.21 -18.80 19.28
N MET A 24 -5.10 -17.47 19.38
CA MET A 24 -3.90 -16.66 19.18
C MET A 24 -3.19 -16.75 17.81
N LEU A 25 -3.82 -16.21 16.77
CA LEU A 25 -3.02 -15.46 15.77
C LEU A 25 -2.69 -14.11 16.39
N GLN A 26 -1.61 -14.07 17.18
CA GLN A 26 -0.87 -12.84 17.39
C GLN A 26 -0.63 -12.23 16.01
N SER A 27 -0.97 -10.96 15.83
CA SER A 27 -0.76 -10.24 14.56
C SER A 27 0.66 -10.53 14.07
N GLU A 28 0.78 -11.19 12.90
CA GLU A 28 2.06 -11.53 12.27
C GLU A 28 2.96 -10.30 12.11
N PHE A 29 2.34 -9.11 12.11
CA PHE A 29 2.99 -7.81 12.00
C PHE A 29 2.90 -7.04 13.31
N SER A 30 4.05 -6.62 13.85
CA SER A 30 4.10 -5.76 15.03
C SER A 30 3.67 -4.32 14.69
N LYS A 31 3.25 -3.55 15.70
CA LYS A 31 2.94 -2.12 15.52
C LYS A 31 4.13 -1.37 14.89
N ASP A 32 5.34 -1.61 15.39
CA ASP A 32 6.54 -0.95 14.89
C ASP A 32 6.82 -1.34 13.44
N ASP A 33 6.52 -2.57 13.05
CA ASP A 33 6.63 -3.01 11.66
C ASP A 33 5.66 -2.28 10.74
N LEU A 34 4.39 -2.22 11.14
CA LEU A 34 3.34 -1.55 10.35
C LEU A 34 3.53 -0.03 10.27
N MET A 35 4.18 0.58 11.26
CA MET A 35 4.52 2.01 11.30
C MET A 35 5.92 2.34 10.76
N GLY A 36 6.64 1.35 10.19
CA GLY A 36 7.97 1.56 9.59
C GLY A 36 9.07 1.87 10.59
N LYS A 37 8.89 1.52 11.86
CA LYS A 37 9.85 1.67 12.95
C LYS A 37 10.66 0.38 13.21
N SER A 38 10.34 -0.71 12.52
CA SER A 38 11.13 -1.95 12.51
C SER A 38 12.21 -1.95 11.41
N ASN A 39 13.03 -3.01 11.39
CA ASN A 39 13.96 -3.32 10.30
C ASN A 39 13.60 -4.70 9.69
N PRO A 40 12.62 -4.78 8.78
CA PRO A 40 12.24 -6.06 8.18
C PRO A 40 13.32 -6.54 7.20
N SER A 41 13.36 -7.84 6.92
CA SER A 41 14.20 -8.38 5.85
C SER A 41 13.67 -7.94 4.49
N LEU A 42 14.51 -7.30 3.69
CA LEU A 42 14.14 -6.68 2.41
C LEU A 42 15.11 -7.10 1.30
N PHE A 43 14.57 -7.22 0.09
CA PHE A 43 15.23 -7.73 -1.10
C PHE A 43 15.08 -6.74 -2.27
N GLY A 44 16.04 -6.75 -3.19
CA GLY A 44 16.09 -5.89 -4.37
C GLY A 44 17.40 -5.10 -4.49
N ASP A 45 17.71 -4.70 -5.72
CA ASP A 45 18.84 -3.83 -6.04
C ASP A 45 18.30 -2.49 -6.57
N GLY A 46 18.62 -1.40 -5.87
CA GLY A 46 18.02 -0.07 -6.09
C GLY A 46 16.57 0.09 -5.60
N TYR A 47 15.96 -0.96 -5.04
CA TYR A 47 14.65 -0.94 -4.39
C TYR A 47 14.59 -2.02 -3.30
N LYS A 48 13.58 -1.95 -2.44
CA LYS A 48 13.47 -2.81 -1.25
C LYS A 48 12.04 -3.30 -1.06
N LEU A 49 11.86 -4.61 -1.07
CA LEU A 49 10.59 -5.32 -0.91
C LEU A 49 10.73 -6.52 0.04
N ARG A 50 9.64 -6.94 0.69
CA ARG A 50 9.60 -8.25 1.37
C ARG A 50 9.76 -9.38 0.36
N LYS A 51 10.23 -10.54 0.82
CA LYS A 51 10.59 -11.68 -0.03
C LYS A 51 9.52 -12.03 -1.08
N ASP A 52 8.29 -12.27 -0.65
CA ASP A 52 7.21 -12.71 -1.56
C ASP A 52 6.84 -11.62 -2.57
N ALA A 53 6.79 -10.36 -2.14
CA ALA A 53 6.59 -9.22 -3.03
C ALA A 53 7.75 -9.07 -4.02
N TYR A 54 8.99 -9.29 -3.59
CA TYR A 54 10.17 -9.25 -4.45
C TYR A 54 10.12 -10.34 -5.53
N GLU A 55 9.84 -11.58 -5.15
CA GLU A 55 9.74 -12.70 -6.09
C GLU A 55 8.61 -12.51 -7.11
N ALA A 56 7.44 -12.04 -6.66
CA ALA A 56 6.34 -11.67 -7.54
C ALA A 56 6.72 -10.51 -8.48
N PHE A 57 7.45 -9.51 -7.97
CA PHE A 57 7.88 -8.37 -8.75
C PHE A 57 8.87 -8.76 -9.85
N LEU A 58 9.80 -9.70 -9.58
CA LEU A 58 10.71 -10.22 -10.62
C LEU A 58 9.95 -10.89 -11.78
N LYS A 59 8.89 -11.64 -11.47
CA LYS A 59 8.02 -12.26 -12.50
C LYS A 59 7.33 -11.18 -13.33
N MET A 60 6.75 -10.16 -12.68
CA MET A 60 6.11 -9.04 -13.37
C MET A 60 7.10 -8.26 -14.25
N LYS A 61 8.31 -7.97 -13.75
CA LYS A 61 9.37 -7.31 -14.52
C LYS A 61 9.77 -8.12 -15.76
N THR A 62 9.81 -9.44 -15.65
CA THR A 62 10.18 -10.33 -16.77
C THR A 62 9.12 -10.29 -17.87
N GLU A 63 7.84 -10.35 -17.52
CA GLU A 63 6.75 -10.27 -18.51
C GLU A 63 6.58 -8.87 -19.10
N ALA A 64 6.83 -7.81 -18.31
CA ALA A 64 6.88 -6.45 -18.80
C ALA A 64 7.97 -6.27 -19.87
N LEU A 65 9.16 -6.83 -19.62
CA LEU A 65 10.28 -6.76 -20.55
C LEU A 65 9.98 -7.46 -21.88
N LYS A 66 9.34 -8.64 -21.84
CA LYS A 66 8.86 -9.32 -23.06
C LYS A 66 7.84 -8.50 -23.85
N SER A 67 7.10 -7.64 -23.15
CA SER A 67 6.12 -6.72 -23.74
C SER A 67 6.72 -5.37 -24.17
N GLY A 68 8.05 -5.21 -24.11
CA GLY A 68 8.76 -3.99 -24.52
C GLY A 68 8.92 -2.92 -23.43
N PHE A 69 8.44 -3.16 -22.20
CA PHE A 69 8.52 -2.22 -21.09
C PHE A 69 9.66 -2.55 -20.14
N LYS A 70 10.41 -1.54 -19.70
CA LYS A 70 11.44 -1.72 -18.66
C LYS A 70 10.99 -1.07 -17.37
N ILE A 71 10.42 -1.85 -16.44
CA ILE A 71 9.98 -1.29 -15.16
C ILE A 71 11.17 -0.67 -14.41
N LYS A 72 11.09 0.65 -14.20
CA LYS A 72 11.98 1.44 -13.36
C LYS A 72 11.28 1.78 -12.05
N VAL A 73 11.88 1.40 -10.93
CA VAL A 73 11.39 1.76 -9.60
C VAL A 73 11.86 3.17 -9.25
N VAL A 74 10.91 4.06 -8.97
CA VAL A 74 11.17 5.42 -8.48
C VAL A 74 11.26 5.42 -6.95
N SER A 75 10.40 4.63 -6.30
CA SER A 75 10.34 4.57 -4.84
C SER A 75 9.79 3.21 -4.37
N SER A 76 10.25 2.74 -3.21
CA SER A 76 9.90 1.43 -2.61
C SER A 76 9.92 1.53 -1.08
N TYR A 77 10.36 0.53 -0.32
CA TYR A 77 10.35 0.61 1.15
C TYR A 77 11.00 1.89 1.69
N ARG A 78 10.29 2.52 2.63
CA ARG A 78 10.77 3.68 3.40
C ARG A 78 10.51 3.39 4.86
N ASN A 79 11.52 3.48 5.71
CA ASN A 79 11.30 3.48 7.16
C ASN A 79 10.70 4.82 7.62
N TYR A 80 10.31 4.88 8.89
CA TYR A 80 9.72 6.04 9.54
C TYR A 80 10.61 7.29 9.38
N ALA A 81 11.92 7.15 9.64
CA ALA A 81 12.86 8.25 9.55
C ALA A 81 13.00 8.81 8.13
N HIS A 82 12.95 7.96 7.10
CA HIS A 82 12.90 8.41 5.71
C HIS A 82 11.60 9.17 5.43
N GLN A 83 10.45 8.63 5.81
CA GLN A 83 9.17 9.33 5.62
C GLN A 83 9.14 10.67 6.37
N ASN A 84 9.74 10.77 7.57
CA ASN A 84 9.87 12.03 8.30
C ASN A 84 10.70 13.06 7.52
N ARG A 85 11.83 12.68 6.94
CA ARG A 85 12.62 13.60 6.09
C ARG A 85 11.82 14.13 4.89
N ILE A 86 10.98 13.29 4.28
CA ILE A 86 10.09 13.71 3.19
C ILE A 86 9.07 14.72 3.71
N TRP A 87 8.43 14.42 4.85
CA TRP A 87 7.46 15.28 5.52
C TRP A 87 8.06 16.65 5.84
N GLU A 88 9.16 16.70 6.58
CA GLU A 88 9.81 17.95 7.00
C GLU A 88 10.24 18.81 5.81
N ARG A 89 10.82 18.19 4.78
CA ARG A 89 11.21 18.90 3.54
C ARG A 89 10.00 19.54 2.87
N LYS A 90 8.89 18.80 2.72
CA LYS A 90 7.68 19.33 2.08
C LYS A 90 7.02 20.42 2.94
N TYR A 91 6.93 20.21 4.25
CA TYR A 91 6.36 21.18 5.18
C TYR A 91 7.13 22.50 5.12
N LYS A 92 8.44 22.47 5.30
CA LYS A 92 9.31 23.66 5.19
C LYS A 92 9.14 24.34 3.83
N LYS A 93 9.20 23.58 2.73
CA LYS A 93 9.02 24.12 1.38
C LYS A 93 7.71 24.89 1.25
N PHE A 94 6.58 24.28 1.63
CA PHE A 94 5.27 24.90 1.45
C PHE A 94 5.06 26.09 2.37
N THR A 95 5.52 26.03 3.62
CA THR A 95 5.45 27.19 4.53
C THR A 95 6.34 28.33 4.06
N THR A 96 7.53 28.06 3.53
CA THR A 96 8.41 29.09 2.93
C THR A 96 7.79 29.69 1.66
N GLN A 97 6.95 28.94 0.95
CA GLN A 97 6.15 29.45 -0.18
C GLN A 97 4.91 30.25 0.26
N GLY A 98 4.73 30.50 1.56
CA GLY A 98 3.66 31.34 2.10
C GLY A 98 2.37 30.59 2.44
N LEU A 99 2.33 29.25 2.35
CA LEU A 99 1.16 28.49 2.81
C LEU A 99 1.10 28.52 4.34
N SER A 100 -0.11 28.68 4.90
CA SER A 100 -0.33 28.46 6.33
C SER A 100 0.00 27.01 6.71
N PRO A 101 0.34 26.72 7.98
CA PRO A 101 0.64 25.36 8.43
C PRO A 101 -0.41 24.32 8.03
N ILE A 102 -1.70 24.63 8.21
CA ILE A 102 -2.81 23.74 7.85
C ILE A 102 -2.87 23.51 6.33
N LYS A 103 -2.71 24.57 5.52
CA LYS A 103 -2.67 24.44 4.05
C LYS A 103 -1.45 23.65 3.58
N ALA A 104 -0.31 23.80 4.24
CA ALA A 104 0.89 23.02 3.94
C ALA A 104 0.67 21.53 4.25
N ILE A 105 0.04 21.21 5.39
CA ILE A 105 -0.33 19.83 5.75
C ILE A 105 -1.29 19.23 4.72
N GLN A 106 -2.37 19.96 4.38
CA GLN A 106 -3.32 19.55 3.34
C GLN A 106 -2.62 19.28 2.00
N LYS A 107 -1.71 20.18 1.60
CA LYS A 107 -0.93 20.03 0.36
C LYS A 107 0.00 18.81 0.39
N ILE A 108 0.57 18.47 1.54
CA ILE A 108 1.40 17.27 1.69
C ILE A 108 0.54 16.03 1.49
N ILE A 109 -0.61 15.96 2.17
CA ILE A 109 -1.48 14.77 2.17
C ILE A 109 -2.28 14.57 0.89
N GLU A 110 -2.14 15.44 -0.11
CA GLU A 110 -2.61 15.16 -1.47
C GLU A 110 -1.86 13.95 -2.09
N TYR A 111 -0.55 13.82 -1.84
CA TYR A 111 0.36 12.84 -2.48
C TYR A 111 1.46 12.33 -1.52
N SER A 112 1.26 12.42 -0.21
CA SER A 112 2.26 12.00 0.78
C SER A 112 1.66 11.74 2.14
N THR A 113 2.20 10.74 2.82
CA THR A 113 1.64 10.28 4.09
C THR A 113 2.33 10.91 5.30
N ILE A 114 1.60 11.05 6.40
CA ILE A 114 2.19 11.30 7.72
C ILE A 114 3.12 10.11 8.08
N PRO A 115 4.35 10.34 8.58
CA PRO A 115 5.25 9.28 9.05
C PRO A 115 4.55 8.29 9.99
N GLY A 116 4.71 6.99 9.73
CA GLY A 116 4.00 5.92 10.45
C GLY A 116 2.70 5.48 9.79
N THR A 117 2.25 6.16 8.73
CA THR A 117 1.01 5.85 8.01
C THR A 117 1.23 5.51 6.53
N SER A 118 2.49 5.46 6.08
CA SER A 118 2.84 5.13 4.70
C SER A 118 2.76 3.64 4.44
N ARG A 119 2.09 3.23 3.35
CA ARG A 119 2.11 1.83 2.90
C ARG A 119 3.50 1.35 2.46
N HIS A 120 4.38 2.28 2.06
CA HIS A 120 5.79 1.96 1.80
C HIS A 120 6.53 1.45 3.05
N HIS A 121 6.00 1.65 4.26
CA HIS A 121 6.55 1.02 5.47
C HIS A 121 6.46 -0.51 5.42
N TRP A 122 5.53 -1.06 4.64
CA TRP A 122 5.26 -2.49 4.63
C TRP A 122 6.22 -3.26 3.73
N GLY A 123 6.95 -2.58 2.84
CA GLY A 123 7.83 -3.23 1.87
C GLY A 123 7.05 -4.04 0.82
N THR A 124 5.80 -3.66 0.59
CA THR A 124 4.89 -4.28 -0.40
C THR A 124 4.58 -3.33 -1.56
N ASP A 125 4.92 -2.04 -1.42
CA ASP A 125 4.46 -0.97 -2.29
C ASP A 125 5.62 -0.36 -3.08
N LEU A 126 5.33 -0.01 -4.34
CA LEU A 126 6.28 0.55 -5.30
C LEU A 126 5.64 1.71 -6.07
N ASP A 127 6.45 2.75 -6.31
CA ASP A 127 6.18 3.75 -7.34
C ASP A 127 7.01 3.38 -8.57
N ILE A 128 6.35 3.08 -9.70
CA ILE A 128 7.01 2.58 -10.91
C ILE A 128 6.64 3.37 -12.17
N VAL A 129 7.61 3.44 -13.08
CA VAL A 129 7.49 4.06 -14.41
C VAL A 129 8.12 3.16 -15.47
N ASP A 130 7.88 3.47 -16.74
CA ASP A 130 8.66 2.88 -17.82
C ASP A 130 10.03 3.56 -17.93
N GLY A 131 11.07 2.75 -17.85
CA GLY A 131 12.46 3.14 -18.01
C GLY A 131 12.91 3.21 -19.47
N ASN A 132 12.13 2.70 -20.41
CA ASN A 132 12.39 2.85 -21.85
C ASN A 132 11.81 4.14 -22.42
N ALA A 133 10.79 4.71 -21.78
CA ALA A 133 10.14 5.95 -22.20
C ALA A 133 10.97 7.20 -21.89
N PRO A 134 10.74 8.32 -22.61
CA PRO A 134 11.29 9.63 -22.25
C PRO A 134 10.99 9.99 -20.79
N GLN A 135 11.98 10.56 -20.09
CA GLN A 135 11.88 10.85 -18.66
C GLN A 135 11.55 12.34 -18.44
N PRO A 136 10.29 12.71 -18.15
CA PRO A 136 9.89 14.10 -17.94
C PRO A 136 10.44 14.69 -16.64
N LYS A 137 10.38 16.02 -16.51
CA LYS A 137 10.69 16.74 -15.27
C LYS A 137 9.57 16.50 -14.25
N GLY A 138 9.75 15.46 -13.43
CA GLY A 138 8.74 14.98 -12.49
C GLY A 138 8.10 13.72 -13.03
N LEU A 139 8.59 12.56 -12.57
CA LEU A 139 8.16 11.26 -13.08
C LEU A 139 6.75 10.89 -12.61
N LEU A 140 6.43 11.19 -11.35
CA LEU A 140 5.20 10.79 -10.68
C LEU A 140 4.15 11.88 -10.78
N LEU A 141 3.69 12.15 -12.00
CA LEU A 141 2.59 13.05 -12.32
C LEU A 141 1.56 12.28 -13.14
N ALA A 142 0.27 12.43 -12.83
CA ALA A 142 -0.78 11.60 -13.45
C ALA A 142 -0.84 11.81 -14.97
N GLU A 143 -0.62 13.04 -15.44
CA GLU A 143 -0.51 13.39 -16.86
C GLU A 143 0.56 12.59 -17.63
N ASN A 144 1.58 12.05 -16.94
CA ASN A 144 2.57 11.22 -17.60
C ASN A 144 2.05 9.82 -17.95
N PHE A 145 0.96 9.37 -17.31
CA PHE A 145 0.40 8.02 -17.46
C PHE A 145 -0.93 8.00 -18.22
N GLU A 146 -1.41 9.15 -18.66
CA GLU A 146 -2.71 9.33 -19.30
C GLU A 146 -2.55 10.03 -20.65
N GLY A 147 -3.52 9.84 -21.55
CA GLY A 147 -3.52 10.48 -22.87
C GLY A 147 -2.22 10.22 -23.64
N ASP A 148 -1.52 11.28 -24.02
CA ASP A 148 -0.24 11.21 -24.75
C ASP A 148 0.99 11.23 -23.82
N GLY A 149 0.78 11.01 -22.52
CA GLY A 149 1.85 10.95 -21.53
C GLY A 149 2.86 9.83 -21.83
N PRO A 150 4.17 10.04 -21.53
CA PRO A 150 5.23 9.09 -21.91
C PRO A 150 5.08 7.68 -21.30
N PHE A 151 4.33 7.54 -20.20
CA PHE A 151 4.08 6.27 -19.53
C PHE A 151 2.67 5.72 -19.79
N CYS A 152 1.88 6.34 -20.67
CA CYS A 152 0.50 5.91 -20.94
C CYS A 152 0.43 4.44 -21.40
N LYS A 153 1.25 4.03 -22.38
CA LYS A 153 1.29 2.63 -22.83
C LYS A 153 1.75 1.64 -21.76
N PHE A 154 2.66 2.08 -20.89
CA PHE A 154 3.05 1.27 -19.74
C PHE A 154 1.92 1.12 -18.74
N LYS A 155 1.15 2.18 -18.48
CA LYS A 155 -0.04 2.12 -17.63
C LYS A 155 -1.10 1.18 -18.19
N GLU A 156 -1.41 1.26 -19.49
CA GLU A 156 -2.34 0.32 -20.14
C GLU A 156 -1.90 -1.14 -19.93
N TRP A 157 -0.59 -1.42 -20.02
CA TRP A 157 -0.05 -2.75 -19.73
C TRP A 157 -0.21 -3.13 -18.25
N MET A 158 0.13 -2.22 -17.33
CA MET A 158 -0.01 -2.45 -15.90
C MET A 158 -1.46 -2.74 -15.50
N ASP A 159 -2.43 -2.00 -16.03
CA ASP A 159 -3.86 -2.21 -15.76
C ASP A 159 -4.33 -3.61 -16.17
N LYS A 160 -3.78 -4.14 -17.26
CA LYS A 160 -4.14 -5.46 -17.79
C LYS A 160 -3.43 -6.61 -17.08
N HIS A 161 -2.20 -6.40 -16.61
CA HIS A 161 -1.30 -7.49 -16.22
C HIS A 161 -0.90 -7.50 -14.75
N ALA A 162 -0.83 -6.36 -14.06
CA ALA A 162 -0.24 -6.29 -12.72
C ALA A 162 -0.94 -7.19 -11.70
N ASN A 163 -2.28 -7.24 -11.73
CA ASN A 163 -3.08 -8.05 -10.82
C ASN A 163 -2.76 -9.55 -10.92
N SER A 164 -2.37 -10.05 -12.10
CA SER A 164 -1.98 -11.46 -12.28
C SER A 164 -0.69 -11.85 -11.54
N PHE A 165 0.12 -10.85 -11.16
CA PHE A 165 1.28 -11.01 -10.28
C PHE A 165 1.00 -10.62 -8.84
N GLY A 166 -0.27 -10.32 -8.50
CA GLY A 166 -0.68 -9.87 -7.17
C GLY A 166 -0.42 -8.39 -6.88
N PHE A 167 -0.06 -7.57 -7.88
CA PHE A 167 0.14 -6.13 -7.71
C PHE A 167 -1.10 -5.36 -8.14
N TYR A 168 -1.63 -4.53 -7.24
CA TYR A 168 -2.83 -3.74 -7.49
C TYR A 168 -2.53 -2.26 -7.33
N LEU A 169 -3.11 -1.46 -8.23
CA LEU A 169 -3.08 0.00 -8.13
C LEU A 169 -3.81 0.44 -6.86
N VAL A 170 -3.16 1.22 -5.99
CA VAL A 170 -3.74 1.56 -4.67
C VAL A 170 -4.65 2.78 -4.75
N TYR A 171 -4.19 3.84 -5.41
CA TYR A 171 -4.90 5.12 -5.49
C TYR A 171 -5.48 5.31 -6.89
N THR A 172 -6.71 4.83 -7.10
CA THR A 172 -7.40 4.77 -8.40
C THR A 172 -8.10 6.09 -8.76
N ASN A 173 -8.40 6.32 -10.04
CA ASN A 173 -9.13 7.51 -10.52
C ASN A 173 -10.67 7.40 -10.39
N LYS A 174 -11.18 6.79 -9.32
CA LYS A 174 -12.63 6.67 -9.09
C LYS A 174 -13.15 8.00 -8.53
N GLU A 175 -14.21 8.56 -9.13
CA GLU A 175 -14.74 9.90 -8.81
C GLU A 175 -15.07 10.12 -7.33
N ASN A 176 -15.52 9.08 -6.63
CA ASN A 176 -15.96 9.18 -5.24
C ASN A 176 -14.85 8.89 -4.21
N ARG A 177 -13.60 8.65 -4.66
CA ARG A 177 -12.49 8.45 -3.74
C ARG A 177 -12.07 9.75 -3.06
N LYS A 178 -11.85 9.63 -1.77
CA LYS A 178 -11.32 10.65 -0.87
C LYS A 178 -9.89 10.27 -0.48
N GLY A 179 -9.19 11.20 0.16
CA GLY A 179 -7.82 10.99 0.61
C GLY A 179 -6.79 11.30 -0.46
N PHE A 180 -5.83 10.39 -0.67
CA PHE A 180 -4.76 10.60 -1.66
C PHE A 180 -5.33 10.70 -3.06
N LYS A 181 -4.76 11.63 -3.84
CA LYS A 181 -5.10 11.82 -5.25
C LYS A 181 -4.75 10.59 -6.08
N TYR A 182 -5.23 10.55 -7.32
CA TYR A 182 -4.90 9.49 -8.26
C TYR A 182 -3.37 9.35 -8.45
N GLU A 183 -2.85 8.16 -8.25
CA GLU A 183 -1.43 7.83 -8.39
C GLU A 183 -1.24 6.61 -9.31
N PRO A 184 -1.29 6.77 -10.65
CA PRO A 184 -1.19 5.67 -11.63
C PRO A 184 0.09 4.82 -11.55
N TRP A 185 1.09 5.28 -10.79
CA TRP A 185 2.38 4.64 -10.58
C TRP A 185 2.43 3.74 -9.34
N HIS A 186 1.46 3.84 -8.41
CA HIS A 186 1.59 3.30 -7.06
C HIS A 186 0.88 1.95 -6.92
N TYR A 187 1.66 0.87 -6.89
CA TYR A 187 1.17 -0.51 -6.83
C TYR A 187 1.60 -1.20 -5.54
N SER A 188 0.70 -1.99 -4.96
CA SER A 188 0.92 -2.76 -3.74
C SER A 188 0.72 -4.26 -3.99
N TYR A 189 1.61 -5.09 -3.43
CA TYR A 189 1.47 -6.54 -3.46
C TYR A 189 0.38 -7.01 -2.48
N ALA A 190 -0.80 -7.32 -3.01
CA ALA A 190 -2.02 -7.61 -2.26
C ALA A 190 -1.89 -8.78 -1.26
N PRO A 191 -1.25 -9.92 -1.59
CA PRO A 191 -1.15 -11.05 -0.66
C PRO A 191 -0.51 -10.72 0.69
N LEU A 192 0.41 -9.75 0.73
CA LEU A 192 0.97 -9.25 1.99
C LEU A 192 0.28 -7.98 2.49
N SER A 193 -0.11 -7.07 1.60
CA SER A 193 -0.59 -5.75 2.03
C SER A 193 -2.01 -5.78 2.60
N ILE A 194 -2.87 -6.72 2.18
CA ILE A 194 -4.21 -6.91 2.76
C ILE A 194 -4.13 -7.32 4.24
N PRO A 195 -3.44 -8.41 4.63
CA PRO A 195 -3.35 -8.78 6.05
C PRO A 195 -2.60 -7.71 6.88
N MET A 196 -1.61 -7.01 6.30
CA MET A 196 -0.95 -5.88 6.97
C MET A 196 -1.90 -4.69 7.20
N LEU A 197 -2.76 -4.34 6.25
CA LEU A 197 -3.78 -3.30 6.43
C LEU A 197 -4.78 -3.71 7.53
N LYS A 198 -5.25 -4.95 7.53
CA LYS A 198 -6.14 -5.48 8.57
C LYS A 198 -5.51 -5.44 9.96
N ALA A 199 -4.21 -5.70 10.06
CA ALA A 199 -3.48 -5.54 11.32
C ALA A 199 -3.31 -4.06 11.71
N TYR A 200 -3.02 -3.19 10.75
CA TYR A 200 -2.84 -1.75 10.96
C TYR A 200 -4.14 -1.07 11.42
N GLN A 201 -5.29 -1.45 10.87
CA GLN A 201 -6.61 -0.92 11.25
C GLN A 201 -7.02 -1.28 12.69
N LYS A 202 -6.39 -2.28 13.31
CA LYS A 202 -6.61 -2.63 14.73
C LYS A 202 -5.82 -1.73 15.68
N LEU A 203 -4.90 -0.91 15.17
CA LEU A 203 -4.10 0.01 15.98
C LEU A 203 -4.90 1.27 16.30
N ASP A 204 -4.63 1.86 17.47
CA ASP A 204 -5.12 3.20 17.83
C ASP A 204 -4.28 4.28 17.14
N ILE A 205 -4.46 4.42 15.82
CA ILE A 205 -3.70 5.38 14.99
C ILE A 205 -3.94 6.81 15.45
N ALA A 206 -5.14 7.14 15.94
CA ALA A 206 -5.43 8.47 16.44
C ALA A 206 -4.54 8.82 17.65
N LYS A 207 -4.39 7.89 18.60
CA LYS A 207 -3.48 8.05 19.74
C LYS A 207 -2.02 8.11 19.33
N GLU A 208 -1.60 7.33 18.33
CA GLU A 208 -0.22 7.37 17.84
C GLU A 208 0.08 8.71 17.15
N LEU A 209 -0.84 9.23 16.32
CA LEU A 209 -0.70 10.53 15.65
C LEU A 209 -0.70 11.71 16.61
N LYS A 210 -1.41 11.65 17.74
CA LYS A 210 -1.35 12.68 18.79
C LYS A 210 0.00 12.75 19.52
N LYS A 211 0.82 11.70 19.46
CA LYS A 211 2.11 11.61 20.16
C LYS A 211 3.31 12.01 19.29
N VAL A 212 3.11 12.22 17.99
CA VAL A 212 4.23 12.46 17.08
C VAL A 212 4.80 13.87 17.26
N ASN A 213 6.11 13.96 17.27
CA ASN A 213 6.83 15.22 17.24
C ASN A 213 7.32 15.50 15.80
N LEU A 214 6.41 16.00 14.96
CA LEU A 214 6.70 16.33 13.56
C LEU A 214 6.48 17.82 13.33
N LEU A 215 7.14 18.40 12.33
CA LEU A 215 6.82 19.76 11.93
C LEU A 215 5.34 19.86 11.52
N GLY A 216 4.60 20.74 12.18
CA GLY A 216 3.17 20.92 11.97
C GLY A 216 2.26 19.96 12.75
N SER A 217 2.77 19.00 13.54
CA SER A 217 1.91 18.06 14.27
C SER A 217 1.01 18.72 15.31
N ASN A 218 1.36 19.92 15.80
CA ASN A 218 0.50 20.73 16.66
C ASN A 218 -0.84 21.13 16.01
N PHE A 219 -0.96 21.02 14.68
CA PHE A 219 -2.19 21.28 13.93
C PHE A 219 -3.01 20.01 13.66
N PHE A 220 -2.60 18.85 14.19
CA PHE A 220 -3.36 17.60 14.06
C PHE A 220 -4.52 17.59 15.06
N SER A 221 -5.59 18.33 14.75
CA SER A 221 -6.84 18.31 15.52
C SER A 221 -7.50 16.93 15.48
N GLU A 222 -8.42 16.67 16.42
CA GLU A 222 -9.16 15.41 16.44
C GLU A 222 -9.95 15.18 15.14
N ASP A 223 -10.62 16.22 14.63
CA ASP A 223 -11.34 16.17 13.37
C ASP A 223 -10.43 15.89 12.19
N PHE A 224 -9.26 16.54 12.13
CA PHE A 224 -8.27 16.28 11.09
C PHE A 224 -7.80 14.83 11.12
N ILE A 225 -7.45 14.30 12.30
CA ILE A 225 -6.99 12.92 12.47
C ILE A 225 -8.07 11.94 12.05
N LYS A 226 -9.32 12.16 12.49
CA LYS A 226 -10.46 11.30 12.15
C LYS A 226 -10.67 11.28 10.64
N GLN A 227 -10.69 12.45 10.00
CA GLN A 227 -10.82 12.57 8.55
C GLN A 227 -9.66 11.89 7.82
N TYR A 228 -8.42 12.11 8.24
CA TYR A 228 -7.24 11.50 7.64
C TYR A 228 -7.27 9.96 7.71
N ILE A 229 -7.73 9.38 8.83
CA ILE A 229 -7.87 7.93 8.96
C ILE A 229 -8.96 7.40 8.03
N THR A 230 -10.11 8.05 7.95
CA THR A 230 -11.22 7.59 7.10
C THR A 230 -10.95 7.77 5.62
N GLU A 231 -10.29 8.86 5.23
CA GLU A 231 -10.10 9.24 3.83
C GLU A 231 -8.72 8.78 3.32
N ASN A 232 -7.61 9.26 3.90
CA ASN A 232 -6.28 8.97 3.37
C ASN A 232 -5.82 7.53 3.62
N ILE A 233 -6.13 6.95 4.78
CA ILE A 233 -5.67 5.60 5.13
C ILE A 233 -6.62 4.53 4.56
N SER A 234 -7.93 4.74 4.67
CA SER A 234 -8.93 3.69 4.43
C SER A 234 -9.56 3.73 3.04
N ASP A 235 -9.62 4.90 2.39
CA ASP A 235 -10.18 5.01 1.05
C ASP A 235 -9.13 4.66 0.00
N ILE A 236 -8.88 3.36 -0.15
CA ILE A 236 -7.99 2.78 -1.16
C ILE A 236 -8.77 1.95 -2.19
N ASN A 237 -8.08 1.35 -3.16
CA ASN A 237 -8.70 0.37 -4.06
C ASN A 237 -9.38 -0.75 -3.25
N PRO A 238 -10.69 -1.02 -3.41
CA PRO A 238 -11.40 -2.06 -2.65
C PRO A 238 -10.82 -3.48 -2.77
N GLU A 239 -10.08 -3.77 -3.85
CA GLU A 239 -9.35 -5.03 -4.03
C GLU A 239 -8.21 -5.23 -3.00
N LEU A 240 -7.87 -4.19 -2.23
CA LEU A 240 -6.81 -4.19 -1.21
C LEU A 240 -7.34 -4.14 0.23
N LEU A 241 -8.65 -4.34 0.45
CA LEU A 241 -9.30 -4.28 1.76
C LEU A 241 -9.47 -5.66 2.45
#